data_AF-A0A1D8MIN2-F1
#
_entry.id   AF-A0A1D8MIN2-F1
#
_cell.length_a   1.000
_cell.length_b   1.000
_cell.length_c   1.000
_cell.angle_alpha   90.00
_cell.angle_beta   90.00
_cell.angle_gamma   90.00
#
_symmetry.space_group_name_H-M   'P 1'
#
loop_
_entity.id
_entity.type
_entity.pdbx_description
1 polymer ?
#
loop_
_entity_poly.entity_id
_entity_poly.type
_entity_poly.pdbx_seq_one_letter_code
_entity_poly.pdbx_strand_id
1 'polypeptide(L)'
;MNEPLDLIGVGLGPFNLSLAALAAESGAVNYTFLDRNASFRWHPGMLLPSAYMQTYVLQDLVTAVSPRSQFSFINYLVEQKKIYRFLITEQQII
;
A
#
# COMPACT_ATOMS: atom_id res chain seq x y z
N MET A 1 0.14 -29.09 -14.92
CA MET A 1 1.27 -28.33 -15.51
C MET A 1 1.28 -26.99 -14.81
N ASN A 2 2.44 -26.47 -14.40
CA ASN A 2 2.49 -25.10 -13.87
C ASN A 2 2.17 -24.15 -15.03
N GLU A 3 1.09 -23.38 -14.91
CA GLU A 3 0.84 -22.29 -15.83
C GLU A 3 1.93 -21.22 -15.63
N PRO A 4 2.45 -20.63 -16.73
CA PRO A 4 3.42 -19.56 -16.62
C PRO A 4 2.78 -18.34 -15.94
N LEU A 5 3.55 -17.67 -15.08
CA LEU A 5 3.18 -16.38 -14.52
C LEU A 5 3.48 -15.28 -15.55
N ASP A 6 2.59 -14.31 -15.66
CA ASP A 6 2.80 -13.08 -16.42
C ASP A 6 3.70 -12.09 -15.66
N LEU A 7 3.68 -12.16 -14.31
CA LEU A 7 4.41 -11.26 -13.44
C LEU A 7 4.97 -11.97 -12.20
N ILE A 8 6.26 -11.74 -11.90
CA ILE A 8 6.88 -12.12 -10.63
C ILE A 8 7.53 -10.89 -10.01
N GLY A 9 7.01 -10.45 -8.87
CA GLY A 9 7.64 -9.40 -8.07
C GLY A 9 8.60 -9.98 -7.03
N VAL A 10 9.86 -9.54 -7.03
CA VAL A 10 10.86 -9.93 -6.03
C VAL A 10 11.12 -8.75 -5.09
N GLY A 11 10.87 -8.98 -3.79
CA GLY A 11 10.78 -7.96 -2.76
C GLY A 11 9.37 -7.37 -2.67
N LEU A 12 8.81 -7.29 -1.46
CA LEU A 12 7.49 -6.74 -1.19
C LEU A 12 7.60 -5.48 -0.32
N GLY A 13 8.31 -4.48 -0.86
CA GLY A 13 8.28 -3.11 -0.35
C GLY A 13 7.07 -2.32 -0.87
N PRO A 14 6.93 -1.03 -0.52
CA PRO A 14 5.76 -0.22 -0.90
C PRO A 14 5.45 -0.20 -2.40
N PHE A 15 6.47 -0.19 -3.25
CA PHE A 15 6.28 -0.17 -4.71
C PHE A 15 5.69 -1.47 -5.26
N ASN A 16 6.23 -2.63 -4.89
CA ASN A 16 5.65 -3.91 -5.31
C ASN A 16 4.33 -4.20 -4.60
N LEU A 17 4.12 -3.66 -3.40
CA LEU A 17 2.82 -3.73 -2.72
C LEU A 17 1.75 -2.91 -3.47
N SER A 18 2.11 -1.74 -4.00
CA SER A 18 1.26 -0.94 -4.89
C SER A 18 0.92 -1.71 -6.16
N LEU A 19 1.91 -2.32 -6.82
CA LEU A 19 1.68 -3.15 -8.00
C LEU A 19 0.78 -4.35 -7.70
N ALA A 20 0.97 -5.01 -6.56
CA ALA A 20 0.14 -6.14 -6.13
C ALA A 20 -1.32 -5.71 -5.90
N ALA A 21 -1.55 -4.55 -5.28
CA ALA A 21 -2.88 -3.99 -5.07
C ALA A 21 -3.60 -3.75 -6.41
N LEU A 22 -2.92 -3.15 -7.38
CA LEU A 22 -3.48 -2.88 -8.72
C LEU A 22 -3.70 -4.18 -9.51
N ALA A 23 -2.78 -5.14 -9.44
CA ALA A 23 -2.93 -6.44 -10.09
C ALA A 23 -4.13 -7.23 -9.51
N ALA A 24 -4.35 -7.16 -8.20
CA ALA A 24 -5.49 -7.78 -7.53
C ALA A 24 -6.83 -7.20 -7.99
N GLU A 25 -6.92 -5.89 -8.21
CA GLU A 25 -8.15 -5.25 -8.71
C GLU A 25 -8.39 -5.49 -10.21
N SER A 26 -7.31 -5.60 -10.99
CA SER A 26 -7.42 -5.80 -12.44
C SER A 26 -7.88 -7.21 -12.81
N GLY A 27 -7.41 -8.25 -12.10
CA GLY A 27 -7.71 -9.65 -12.41
C GLY A 27 -7.20 -10.14 -13.77
N ALA A 28 -6.37 -9.35 -14.47
CA ALA A 28 -5.99 -9.59 -15.85
C ALA A 28 -4.66 -10.33 -16.04
N VAL A 29 -3.91 -10.56 -14.97
CA VAL A 29 -2.56 -11.15 -15.00
C VAL A 29 -2.43 -12.24 -13.96
N ASN A 30 -1.72 -13.32 -14.32
CA ASN A 30 -1.29 -14.35 -13.39
C ASN A 30 0.01 -13.89 -12.72
N TYR A 31 -0.02 -13.67 -11.40
CA TYR A 31 1.11 -13.07 -10.70
C TYR A 31 1.46 -13.76 -9.38
N THR A 32 2.71 -13.56 -8.95
CA THR A 32 3.12 -13.82 -7.58
C THR A 32 4.10 -12.75 -7.10
N PHE A 33 4.13 -12.51 -5.79
CA PHE A 33 5.10 -11.63 -5.15
C PHE A 33 5.80 -12.38 -4.03
N LEU A 34 7.13 -12.27 -3.99
CA LEU A 34 7.99 -12.99 -3.05
C LEU A 34 8.79 -11.98 -2.23
N ASP A 35 8.81 -12.16 -0.92
CA ASP A 35 9.73 -11.45 -0.04
C ASP A 35 10.44 -12.44 0.88
N ARG A 36 11.67 -12.11 1.28
CA ARG A 36 12.42 -12.94 2.23
C ARG A 36 11.84 -12.85 3.66
N ASN A 37 11.17 -11.74 3.99
CA ASN A 37 10.60 -11.50 5.29
C ASN A 37 9.25 -12.19 5.41
N ALA A 38 8.98 -12.79 6.57
CA ALA A 38 7.70 -13.43 6.88
C ALA A 38 6.51 -12.46 6.96
N SER A 39 6.78 -11.15 7.09
CA SER A 39 5.75 -10.11 7.16
C SER A 39 6.28 -8.78 6.63
N PHE A 40 5.35 -7.95 6.14
CA PHE A 40 5.68 -6.60 5.68
C PHE A 40 6.22 -5.76 6.84
N ARG A 41 7.42 -5.22 6.66
CA ARG A 41 8.05 -4.25 7.57
C ARG A 41 8.82 -3.24 6.74
N TRP A 42 8.40 -1.98 6.76
CA TRP A 42 9.09 -0.91 6.04
C TRP A 42 9.94 -0.09 7.01
N HIS A 43 11.27 -0.11 6.80
CA HIS A 43 12.28 0.56 7.63
C HIS A 43 12.02 0.50 9.16
N PRO A 44 11.90 -0.69 9.78
CA PRO A 44 11.51 -0.81 11.19
C PRO A 44 12.49 -0.11 12.15
N GLY A 45 13.78 0.00 11.80
CA GLY A 45 14.78 0.71 12.59
C GLY A 45 14.68 2.24 12.53
N MET A 46 13.77 2.80 11.71
CA MET A 46 13.58 4.25 11.54
C MET A 46 12.19 4.73 11.96
N LEU A 47 11.39 3.87 12.62
CA LEU A 47 10.09 4.24 13.18
C LEU A 47 10.26 4.99 14.51
N LEU A 48 10.89 6.17 14.45
CA LEU A 48 11.07 7.05 15.59
C LEU A 48 9.74 7.70 15.99
N PRO A 49 9.51 7.99 17.29
CA PRO A 49 8.24 8.60 17.74
C PRO A 49 7.89 9.94 17.09
N SER A 50 8.88 10.67 16.59
CA SER A 50 8.73 11.97 15.93
C SER A 50 8.84 11.89 14.40
N ALA A 51 8.94 10.68 13.84
CA ALA A 51 9.00 10.51 12.40
C ALA A 51 7.60 10.68 11.80
N TYR A 52 7.55 11.39 10.68
CA TYR A 52 6.36 11.53 9.84
C TYR A 52 6.73 11.19 8.39
N MET A 53 5.76 10.73 7.62
CA MET A 53 5.84 10.58 6.17
C MET A 53 6.19 11.92 5.53
N GLN A 54 7.10 11.90 4.57
CA GLN A 54 7.46 13.09 3.79
C GLN A 54 6.55 13.28 2.57
N THR A 55 5.71 12.30 2.28
CA THR A 55 4.80 12.28 1.12
C THR A 55 3.39 12.65 1.55
N TYR A 56 2.65 13.25 0.62
CA TYR A 56 1.25 13.59 0.85
C TYR A 56 0.39 12.32 0.97
N VAL A 57 -0.67 12.35 1.77
CA VAL A 57 -1.50 11.15 2.04
C VAL A 57 -2.19 10.55 0.82
N LEU A 58 -2.41 11.33 -0.26
CA LEU A 58 -2.93 10.80 -1.53
C LEU A 58 -1.84 10.18 -2.41
N GLN A 59 -0.56 10.28 -2.02
CA GLN A 59 0.55 9.51 -2.58
C GLN A 59 0.68 8.17 -1.83
N ASP A 60 -0.45 7.50 -1.62
CA ASP A 60 -0.50 6.15 -1.07
C ASP A 60 -0.20 5.10 -2.16
N LEU A 61 -0.58 3.84 -1.93
CA LEU A 61 -0.32 2.76 -2.86
C LEU A 61 -1.01 2.92 -4.22
N VAL A 62 -2.17 3.57 -4.30
CA VAL A 62 -3.08 3.40 -5.44
C VAL A 62 -3.84 4.65 -5.84
N THR A 63 -4.04 5.62 -4.95
CA THR A 63 -5.00 6.72 -5.13
C THR A 63 -4.77 7.53 -6.41
N ALA A 64 -3.50 7.76 -6.79
CA ALA A 64 -3.17 8.47 -8.03
C ALA A 64 -3.59 7.74 -9.33
N VAL A 65 -3.84 6.43 -9.25
CA VAL A 65 -4.20 5.56 -10.39
C VAL A 65 -5.64 5.04 -10.28
N SER A 66 -6.01 4.55 -9.09
CA SER A 66 -7.31 3.96 -8.76
C SER A 66 -7.86 4.63 -7.49
N PRO A 67 -8.43 5.84 -7.59
CA PRO A 67 -8.89 6.62 -6.42
C PRO A 67 -10.07 5.98 -5.68
N ARG A 68 -10.73 4.98 -6.28
CA ARG A 68 -11.80 4.19 -5.65
C ARG A 68 -11.33 2.84 -5.12
N SER A 69 -10.02 2.57 -5.18
CA SER A 69 -9.45 1.32 -4.70
C SER A 69 -9.71 1.10 -3.23
N GLN A 70 -10.02 -0.16 -2.87
CA GLN A 70 -10.12 -0.59 -1.48
C GLN A 70 -8.76 -0.52 -0.75
N PHE A 71 -7.64 -0.46 -1.50
CA PHE A 71 -6.28 -0.36 -0.97
C PHE A 71 -5.80 1.09 -0.78
N SER A 72 -6.65 2.09 -1.06
CA SER A 72 -6.33 3.49 -0.78
C SER A 72 -6.21 3.75 0.73
N PHE A 73 -5.37 4.70 1.10
CA PHE A 73 -5.18 5.13 2.48
C PHE A 73 -6.47 5.75 3.06
N ILE A 74 -7.26 6.42 2.22
CA ILE A 74 -8.58 6.94 2.62
C ILE A 74 -9.54 5.79 2.95
N ASN A 75 -9.60 4.74 2.13
CA ASN A 75 -10.42 3.57 2.44
C ASN A 75 -9.95 2.89 3.73
N TYR A 76 -8.64 2.75 3.93
CA TYR A 76 -8.07 2.28 5.20
C TYR A 76 -8.57 3.11 6.40
N LEU A 77 -8.54 4.44 6.31
CA LEU A 77 -9.03 5.30 7.40
C LEU A 77 -10.53 5.12 7.68
N VAL A 78 -11.34 4.89 6.66
CA VAL A 78 -12.78 4.62 6.80
C VAL A 78 -13.00 3.28 7.51
N GLU A 79 -12.38 2.21 7.01
CA GLU A 79 -12.47 0.85 7.59
C GLU A 79 -11.99 0.81 9.05
N GLN A 80 -10.96 1.60 9.38
CA GLN A 80 -10.44 1.72 10.75
C GLN A 80 -11.23 2.71 11.63
N LYS A 81 -12.30 3.33 11.13
CA LYS A 81 -13.11 4.36 11.82
C LYS A 81 -12.28 5.56 12.30
N LYS A 82 -11.23 5.91 11.55
CA LYS A 82 -10.30 7.01 11.84
C LYS A 82 -10.49 8.24 10.95
N ILE A 83 -11.31 8.15 9.90
CA ILE A 83 -11.44 9.21 8.88
C ILE A 83 -11.83 10.57 9.47
N TYR A 84 -12.84 10.65 10.34
CA TYR A 84 -13.25 11.93 10.93
C TYR A 84 -12.16 12.57 11.79
N ARG A 85 -11.45 11.76 12.57
CA ARG A 85 -10.32 12.24 13.36
C ARG A 85 -9.24 12.81 12.45
N PHE A 86 -8.87 12.07 11.41
CA PHE A 86 -7.85 12.48 10.44
C PHE A 86 -8.20 13.84 9.79
N LEU A 87 -9.45 13.99 9.31
CA LEU A 87 -9.93 15.22 8.66
C LEU A 87 -9.90 16.44 9.59
N ILE A 88 -10.26 16.28 10.87
CA ILE A 88 -10.35 17.40 11.83
C ILE A 88 -8.98 17.80 12.38
N THR A 89 -8.02 16.87 12.44
CA THR A 89 -6.67 17.17 12.94
C THR A 89 -5.74 17.85 11.92
N GLU A 90 -6.21 18.09 10.69
CA GLU A 90 -5.42 18.62 9.58
C GLU A 90 -4.10 17.86 9.34
N GLN A 91 -4.05 16.58 9.70
CA GLN A 91 -2.88 15.75 9.45
C GLN A 91 -2.77 15.51 7.94
N GLN A 92 -1.76 16.11 7.31
CA GLN A 92 -1.47 15.93 5.89
C GLN A 92 -0.32 14.93 5.64
N ILE A 93 0.31 14.51 6.74
CA ILE A 93 1.42 13.56 6.84
C ILE A 93 1.21 12.73 8.13
N ILE A 94 1.68 11.48 8.14
CA ILE A 94 1.48 10.51 9.24
C ILE A 94 2.80 10.13 9.85
#